data_AF-A0A8H5ZGH0-F1
#
_entry.id   AF-A0A8H5ZGH0-F1
#
_cell.length_a   1.000
_cell.length_b   1.000
_cell.length_c   1.000
_cell.angle_alpha   90.00
_cell.angle_beta   90.00
_cell.angle_gamma   90.00
#
_symmetry.space_group_name_H-M   'P 1'
#
loop_
_entity.id
_entity.type
_entity.pdbx_description
1 polymer ?
#
loop_
_entity_poly.entity_id
_entity_poly.type
_entity_poly.pdbx_seq_one_letter_code
_entity_poly.pdbx_strand_id
1 'polypeptide(L)'
;MTPQHTYAILTKYASLKIFHEVMDSFSPLDYENAGIYTGALLDAYMDYKSIWKHIQITNQEFKPGTTDLVKSEPCRELLEYTEECAPALKPAIQDTASTYTSDEYPESSENPQDLQQKKDTFRPNILHYEPYSALIVGLGKARRGCRLEMTKIVREVDAVTADLSIVLQPDRIGIYLAPSIFRQSLPIKKAVQRSTPQATPAPNPTSEQLPSIYSAGDAEKTFDELKASISKHASRSKEFQLSRYLGDDLLKLGSVFFNSLDILEETWMPQSITIYFNDNSLLGNKTVYNNGREILNGDENDLEAGTVNLVAHEKVNCVNIKRHAHSLNMGGDIYIDSVVILSIVPGQHGPNINHRSIVALNLAGEVAHVREEKSPAEGWNLRGFYGSYSPGARLQQLGLVWGRAHRKEGREKKVICMQLLRKSYLGEI
;
A
#
# COMPACT_ATOMS: atom_id res chain seq x y z
N MET A 1 10.98 26.84 3.60
CA MET A 1 11.82 25.68 3.14
C MET A 1 10.99 24.40 3.23
N THR A 2 11.51 23.21 2.88
CA THR A 2 10.86 21.93 3.22
C THR A 2 11.56 21.29 4.43
N PRO A 3 10.85 20.57 5.32
CA PRO A 3 11.47 19.88 6.46
C PRO A 3 12.62 18.96 6.04
N GLN A 4 12.48 18.31 4.88
CA GLN A 4 13.50 17.46 4.27
C GLN A 4 14.79 18.22 3.93
N HIS A 5 14.66 19.43 3.38
CA HIS A 5 15.79 20.27 3.00
C HIS A 5 16.50 20.82 4.24
N THR A 6 15.75 21.31 5.23
CA THR A 6 16.31 21.85 6.48
C THR A 6 17.03 20.77 7.29
N TYR A 7 16.45 19.57 7.41
CA TYR A 7 17.12 18.43 8.06
C TYR A 7 18.46 18.11 7.39
N ALA A 8 18.46 17.93 6.06
CA ALA A 8 19.67 17.63 5.30
C ALA A 8 20.76 18.72 5.43
N ILE A 9 20.34 19.99 5.48
CA ILE A 9 21.22 21.13 5.72
C ILE A 9 21.84 21.06 7.11
N LEU A 10 21.04 20.89 8.16
CA LEU A 10 21.50 20.88 9.55
C LEU A 10 22.44 19.71 9.83
N THR A 11 22.12 18.51 9.34
CA THR A 11 22.98 17.33 9.49
C THR A 11 24.34 17.54 8.80
N LYS A 12 24.37 18.21 7.65
CA LYS A 12 25.62 18.52 6.94
C LYS A 12 26.47 19.52 7.71
N TYR A 13 25.88 20.59 8.24
CA TYR A 13 26.60 21.61 8.99
C TYR A 13 27.10 21.14 10.36
N ALA A 14 26.39 20.23 11.02
CA ALA A 14 26.87 19.59 12.26
C ALA A 14 28.26 18.93 12.06
N SER A 15 28.52 18.36 10.89
CA SER A 15 29.76 17.63 10.58
C SER A 15 30.95 18.49 10.10
N LEU A 16 30.75 19.78 9.82
CA LEU A 16 31.75 20.65 9.17
C LEU A 16 32.51 21.51 10.19
N LYS A 17 33.73 21.10 10.54
CA LYS A 17 34.62 21.81 11.48
C LYS A 17 34.86 23.28 11.11
N ILE A 18 35.07 23.58 9.82
CA ILE A 18 35.33 24.94 9.31
C ILE A 18 34.13 25.86 9.52
N PHE A 19 32.91 25.33 9.51
CA PHE A 19 31.71 26.13 9.71
C PHE A 19 31.55 26.57 11.17
N HIS A 20 31.89 25.70 12.11
CA HIS A 20 31.94 26.01 13.55
C HIS A 20 33.02 27.04 13.90
N GLU A 21 34.13 27.06 13.16
CA GLU A 21 35.21 28.05 13.33
C GLU A 21 34.84 29.45 12.78
N VAL A 22 33.82 29.55 11.92
CA VAL A 22 33.38 30.81 11.28
C VAL A 22 32.11 31.37 11.94
N MET A 23 31.25 30.52 12.50
CA MET A 23 30.00 30.89 13.15
C MET A 23 30.17 30.91 14.68
N ASP A 24 30.58 32.06 15.23
CA ASP A 24 30.84 32.26 16.67
C ASP A 24 29.58 32.15 17.57
N SER A 25 28.40 31.92 16.98
CA SER A 25 27.09 32.07 17.65
C SER A 25 26.41 30.77 18.07
N PHE A 26 26.82 29.60 17.56
CA PHE A 26 26.14 28.32 17.85
C PHE A 26 27.14 27.19 18.07
N SER A 27 26.89 26.38 19.10
CA SER A 27 27.75 25.23 19.41
C SER A 27 27.41 24.03 18.50
N PRO A 28 28.35 23.10 18.29
CA PRO A 28 28.07 21.84 17.59
C PRO A 28 26.90 21.05 18.19
N LEU A 29 26.68 21.16 19.51
CA LEU A 29 25.58 20.52 20.22
C LEU A 29 24.22 21.12 19.85
N ASP A 30 24.16 22.42 19.57
CA ASP A 30 22.91 23.09 19.15
C ASP A 30 22.46 22.59 17.77
N TYR A 31 23.40 22.33 16.86
CA TYR A 31 23.10 21.75 15.55
C TYR A 31 22.67 20.28 15.62
N GLU A 32 23.25 19.50 16.54
CA GLU A 32 22.83 18.11 16.77
C GLU A 32 21.40 18.05 17.32
N ASN A 33 21.11 18.86 18.34
CA ASN A 33 19.75 19.00 18.88
C ASN A 33 18.77 19.47 17.81
N ALA A 34 19.16 20.45 16.98
CA ALA A 34 18.33 20.92 15.86
C ALA A 34 18.09 19.84 14.80
N GLY A 35 19.08 18.99 14.53
CA GLY A 35 18.95 17.82 13.66
C GLY A 35 17.92 16.83 14.20
N ILE A 36 17.98 16.48 15.48
CA ILE A 36 17.01 15.57 16.12
C ILE A 36 15.60 16.16 16.08
N TYR A 37 15.45 17.43 16.46
CA TYR A 37 14.16 18.12 16.48
C TYR A 37 13.54 18.22 15.08
N THR A 38 14.32 18.65 14.09
CA THR A 38 13.83 18.72 12.69
C THR A 38 13.58 17.35 12.06
N GLY A 39 14.28 16.30 12.52
CA GLY A 39 13.96 14.91 12.19
C GLY A 39 12.56 14.51 12.67
N ALA A 40 12.23 14.80 13.93
CA ALA A 40 10.89 14.55 14.47
C ALA A 40 9.78 15.34 13.74
N LEU A 41 10.06 16.59 13.35
CA LEU A 41 9.16 17.39 12.51
C LEU A 41 8.97 16.78 11.12
N LEU A 42 10.02 16.24 10.52
CA LEU A 42 9.97 15.57 9.22
C LEU A 42 9.09 14.31 9.28
N ASP A 43 9.28 13.48 10.30
CA ASP A 43 8.47 12.27 10.49
C ASP A 43 6.98 12.61 10.63
N ALA A 44 6.67 13.59 11.48
CA ALA A 44 5.28 14.07 11.64
C ALA A 44 4.70 14.63 10.33
N TYR A 45 5.49 15.36 9.54
CA TYR A 45 5.06 15.87 8.24
C TYR A 45 4.74 14.72 7.26
N MET A 46 5.57 13.67 7.25
CA MET A 46 5.37 12.50 6.40
C MET A 46 4.12 11.71 6.80
N ASP A 47 3.87 11.56 8.09
CA ASP A 47 2.64 10.95 8.60
C ASP A 47 1.40 11.74 8.18
N TYR A 48 1.43 13.07 8.30
CA TYR A 48 0.34 13.91 7.81
C TYR A 48 0.14 13.80 6.30
N LYS A 49 1.21 13.72 5.52
CA LYS A 49 1.13 13.51 4.07
C LYS A 49 0.48 12.15 3.74
N SER A 50 0.75 11.12 4.54
CA SER A 50 0.10 9.81 4.44
C SER A 50 -1.40 9.90 4.77
N ILE A 51 -1.75 10.56 5.88
CA ILE A 51 -3.14 10.81 6.28
C ILE A 51 -3.92 11.59 5.20
N TRP A 52 -3.31 12.62 4.63
CA TRP A 52 -3.91 13.42 3.55
C TRP A 52 -4.24 12.56 2.32
N LYS A 53 -3.33 11.67 1.92
CA LYS A 53 -3.56 10.71 0.83
C LYS A 53 -4.68 9.74 1.16
N HIS A 54 -4.71 9.22 2.39
CA HIS A 54 -5.79 8.33 2.84
C HIS A 54 -7.16 9.00 2.77
N ILE A 55 -7.28 10.25 3.23
CA ILE A 55 -8.52 11.05 3.11
C ILE A 55 -8.92 11.24 1.64
N GLN A 56 -7.95 11.45 0.74
CA GLN A 56 -8.21 11.58 -0.69
C GLN A 56 -8.78 10.29 -1.30
N ILE A 57 -8.17 9.14 -1.00
CA ILE A 57 -8.64 7.83 -1.48
C ILE A 57 -10.06 7.56 -0.95
N THR A 58 -10.28 7.76 0.35
CA THR A 58 -11.60 7.57 0.97
C THR A 58 -12.67 8.50 0.37
N ASN A 59 -12.32 9.73 -0.01
CA ASN A 59 -13.24 10.62 -0.73
C ASN A 59 -13.56 10.12 -2.15
N GLN A 60 -12.60 9.53 -2.86
CA GLN A 60 -12.81 9.01 -4.22
C GLN A 60 -13.66 7.73 -4.22
N GLU A 61 -13.51 6.90 -3.20
CA GLU A 61 -14.25 5.64 -3.04
C GLU A 61 -15.66 5.82 -2.45
N PHE A 62 -15.95 6.98 -1.85
CA PHE A 62 -17.24 7.26 -1.27
C PHE A 62 -18.31 7.32 -2.37
N LYS A 63 -19.18 6.30 -2.40
CA LYS A 63 -20.38 6.26 -3.25
C LYS A 63 -21.60 6.27 -2.35
N PRO A 64 -22.50 7.27 -2.48
CA PRO A 64 -23.69 7.33 -1.64
C PRO A 64 -24.50 6.02 -1.81
N GLY A 65 -24.70 5.30 -0.70
CA GLY A 65 -25.45 4.04 -0.63
C GLY A 65 -24.65 2.74 -0.76
N THR A 66 -23.32 2.77 -0.91
CA THR A 66 -22.46 1.55 -0.95
C THR A 66 -21.48 1.48 0.22
N THR A 67 -21.00 2.62 0.71
CA THR A 67 -20.03 2.73 1.79
C THR A 67 -20.56 3.66 2.88
N ASP A 68 -20.86 3.11 4.05
CA ASP A 68 -21.27 3.91 5.20
C ASP A 68 -20.02 4.36 5.97
N LEU A 69 -19.84 5.67 6.05
CA LEU A 69 -18.87 6.28 6.95
C LEU A 69 -19.52 6.42 8.32
N VAL A 70 -18.77 6.07 9.36
CA VAL A 70 -19.19 6.24 10.75
C VAL A 70 -18.26 7.26 11.40
N LYS A 71 -18.85 8.15 12.19
CA LYS A 71 -18.10 9.14 12.98
C LYS A 71 -17.21 8.37 13.95
N SER A 72 -15.93 8.73 14.03
CA SER A 72 -15.04 8.04 14.97
C SER A 72 -15.44 8.33 16.42
N GLU A 73 -15.39 7.29 17.23
CA GLU A 73 -15.49 7.41 18.68
C GLU A 73 -14.07 7.56 19.24
N PRO A 74 -13.75 8.64 19.96
CA PRO A 74 -12.45 8.78 20.60
C PRO A 74 -12.17 7.65 21.57
N CYS A 75 -10.91 7.24 21.67
CA CYS A 75 -10.45 6.39 22.76
C CYS A 75 -10.64 7.11 24.11
N ARG A 76 -11.00 6.36 25.15
CA ARG A 76 -11.26 6.88 26.50
C ARG A 76 -10.11 7.72 27.06
N GLU A 77 -8.87 7.28 26.84
CA GLU A 77 -7.65 7.99 27.25
C GLU A 77 -7.54 9.40 26.62
N LEU A 78 -8.07 9.57 25.41
CA LEU A 78 -8.01 10.83 24.69
C LEU A 78 -9.04 11.85 25.21
N LEU A 79 -10.20 11.35 25.66
CA LEU A 79 -11.22 12.17 26.33
C LEU A 79 -10.70 12.67 27.68
N GLU A 80 -10.11 11.77 28.48
CA GLU A 80 -9.48 12.10 29.77
C GLU A 80 -8.37 13.15 29.59
N TYR A 81 -7.52 13.02 28.56
CA TYR A 81 -6.48 14.01 28.25
C TYR A 81 -7.02 15.38 27.82
N THR A 82 -8.13 15.42 27.06
CA THR A 82 -8.77 16.69 26.68
C THR A 82 -9.45 17.39 27.87
N GLU A 83 -9.97 16.61 28.82
CA GLU A 83 -10.57 17.11 30.05
C GLU A 83 -9.50 17.62 31.04
N GLU A 84 -8.35 16.96 31.13
CA GLU A 84 -7.20 17.40 31.93
C GLU A 84 -6.53 18.67 31.40
N CYS A 85 -6.60 18.93 30.08
CA CYS A 85 -6.11 20.18 29.47
C CYS A 85 -7.13 21.34 29.54
N ALA A 86 -8.41 21.04 29.80
CA ALA A 86 -9.49 22.04 29.88
C ALA A 86 -9.42 23.03 31.07
N PRO A 87 -8.92 22.72 32.28
CA PRO A 87 -8.93 23.67 33.40
C PRO A 87 -7.99 24.88 33.24
N ALA A 88 -7.17 24.96 32.19
CA ALA A 88 -6.44 26.20 31.86
C ALA A 88 -7.36 27.30 31.27
N LEU A 89 -8.65 27.03 31.08
CA LEU A 89 -9.63 27.94 30.48
C LEU A 89 -10.52 28.63 31.53
N LYS A 90 -10.17 29.87 31.93
CA LYS A 90 -11.00 31.11 31.91
C LYS A 90 -10.49 32.19 32.90
N PRO A 91 -10.68 33.51 32.63
CA PRO A 91 -11.16 34.16 31.40
C PRO A 91 -10.21 35.26 30.86
N ALA A 92 -10.00 35.27 29.54
CA ALA A 92 -9.61 36.46 28.80
C ALA A 92 -10.41 36.50 27.49
N ILE A 93 -11.75 36.54 27.61
CA ILE A 93 -12.68 36.88 26.53
C ILE A 93 -13.74 37.82 27.10
N GLN A 94 -13.33 39.06 27.31
CA GLN A 94 -14.06 40.30 27.01
C GLN A 94 -12.95 41.11 26.32
N ASP A 95 -12.92 41.30 25.01
CA ASP A 95 -13.90 41.95 24.17
C ASP A 95 -13.76 41.47 22.71
N THR A 96 -14.66 41.94 21.85
CA THR A 96 -14.71 41.76 20.38
C THR A 96 -15.58 40.61 19.87
N ALA A 97 -16.86 40.67 20.22
CA ALA A 97 -17.93 40.23 19.33
C ALA A 97 -18.75 41.46 18.91
N SER A 98 -18.62 41.88 17.64
CA SER A 98 -19.49 42.79 16.86
C SER A 98 -18.62 43.40 15.74
N THR A 99 -18.92 43.42 14.45
CA THR A 99 -20.14 43.13 13.69
C THR A 99 -19.70 42.98 12.22
N TYR A 100 -20.28 42.03 11.47
CA TYR A 100 -20.32 42.14 10.00
C TYR A 100 -21.52 43.02 9.64
N THR A 101 -21.29 44.23 9.13
CA THR A 101 -22.26 44.97 8.32
C THR A 101 -21.53 45.85 7.31
N SER A 102 -22.17 46.00 6.16
CA SER A 102 -21.72 46.49 4.85
C SER A 102 -21.09 47.89 4.79
N ASP A 103 -20.35 48.07 3.69
CA ASP A 103 -20.11 49.29 2.89
C ASP A 103 -19.64 50.57 3.60
N GLU A 104 -18.37 50.94 3.33
CA GLU A 104 -17.98 52.28 2.84
C GLU A 104 -16.46 52.34 2.60
N TYR A 105 -16.06 52.84 1.41
CA TYR A 105 -14.71 53.37 1.17
C TYR A 105 -14.53 54.66 2.00
N PRO A 106 -13.33 54.95 2.51
CA PRO A 106 -12.51 55.92 1.77
C PRO A 106 -11.00 55.65 1.77
N GLU A 107 -10.36 56.28 0.78
CA GLU A 107 -8.94 56.47 0.57
C GLU A 107 -8.19 56.92 1.83
N SER A 108 -6.96 56.43 2.04
CA SER A 108 -5.72 57.21 1.88
C SER A 108 -4.52 56.61 2.60
N SER A 109 -3.36 56.85 2.00
CA SER A 109 -2.02 56.87 2.58
C SER A 109 -1.27 55.54 2.72
N GLU A 110 -0.53 55.25 1.66
CA GLU A 110 0.66 54.39 1.65
C GLU A 110 1.71 54.88 2.66
N ASN A 111 2.22 53.99 3.50
CA ASN A 111 3.58 54.11 4.05
C ASN A 111 4.20 52.71 4.21
N PRO A 112 5.23 52.32 3.42
CA PRO A 112 5.70 50.95 3.33
C PRO A 112 6.88 50.62 4.27
N GLN A 113 6.88 51.08 5.53
CA GLN A 113 8.01 50.83 6.46
C GLN A 113 7.67 50.31 7.86
N ASP A 114 6.41 49.97 8.17
CA ASP A 114 6.05 49.48 9.52
C ASP A 114 5.58 48.02 9.58
N LEU A 115 6.14 47.16 8.69
CA LEU A 115 6.10 45.70 8.87
C LEU A 115 7.27 45.25 9.77
N GLN A 116 7.36 45.83 10.97
CA GLN A 116 8.25 45.30 12.00
C GLN A 116 7.66 44.00 12.57
N GLN A 117 8.39 42.91 12.31
CA GLN A 117 8.51 41.70 13.12
C GLN A 117 7.45 41.54 14.21
N LYS A 118 6.29 41.02 13.83
CA LYS A 118 5.39 40.41 14.80
C LYS A 118 6.09 39.15 15.31
N LYS A 119 6.79 39.28 16.44
CA LYS A 119 7.39 38.18 17.19
C LYS A 119 6.28 37.13 17.35
N ASP A 120 6.38 36.02 16.62
CA ASP A 120 5.38 34.95 16.62
C ASP A 120 5.39 34.33 18.01
N THR A 121 4.60 34.90 18.92
CA THR A 121 4.43 34.38 20.26
C THR A 121 3.83 33.00 20.13
N PHE A 122 4.58 31.99 20.56
CA PHE A 122 4.16 30.60 20.64
C PHE A 122 2.74 30.51 21.20
N ARG A 123 1.78 30.07 20.37
CA ARG A 123 0.44 29.70 20.82
C ARG A 123 0.34 28.17 20.74
N PRO A 124 0.37 27.46 21.87
CA PRO A 124 0.20 26.02 21.85
C PRO A 124 -1.13 25.68 21.17
N ASN A 125 -1.14 24.65 20.35
CA ASN A 125 -2.33 24.17 19.68
C ASN A 125 -3.27 23.64 20.76
N ILE A 126 -4.27 24.46 21.13
CA ILE A 126 -5.29 24.04 22.08
C ILE A 126 -6.02 22.85 21.45
N LEU A 127 -5.94 21.70 22.10
CA LEU A 127 -6.56 20.44 21.70
C LEU A 127 -8.09 20.54 21.79
N HIS A 128 -8.70 21.19 20.80
CA HIS A 128 -10.12 21.02 20.54
C HIS A 128 -10.30 19.76 19.68
N TYR A 129 -10.44 18.63 20.36
CA TYR A 129 -10.74 17.36 19.71
C TYR A 129 -12.24 17.26 19.41
N GLU A 130 -12.62 17.52 18.16
CA GLU A 130 -13.94 17.20 17.65
C GLU A 130 -13.81 16.21 16.48
N PRO A 131 -14.38 14.99 16.57
CA PRO A 131 -14.36 14.05 15.45
C PRO A 131 -15.06 14.63 14.22
N TYR A 132 -14.45 14.46 13.06
CA TYR A 132 -15.00 14.95 11.81
C TYR A 132 -16.32 14.23 11.46
N SER A 133 -17.23 14.97 10.84
CA SER A 133 -18.51 14.41 10.37
C SER A 133 -18.26 13.28 9.37
N ALA A 134 -19.07 12.22 9.47
CA ALA A 134 -19.04 11.06 8.58
C ALA A 134 -19.62 11.31 7.18
N LEU A 135 -19.65 12.57 6.75
CA LEU A 135 -20.11 12.98 5.42
C LEU A 135 -18.91 13.40 4.58
N ILE A 136 -19.08 13.43 3.25
CA ILE A 136 -18.05 13.92 2.32
C ILE A 136 -17.59 15.35 2.67
N VAL A 137 -18.50 16.17 3.21
CA VAL A 137 -18.20 17.52 3.71
C VAL A 137 -17.26 17.49 4.93
N GLY A 138 -17.42 16.49 5.80
CA GLY A 138 -16.54 16.25 6.94
C GLY A 138 -15.16 15.77 6.53
N LEU A 139 -15.05 14.88 5.54
CA LEU A 139 -13.77 14.50 4.94
C LEU A 139 -13.08 15.67 4.24
N GLY A 140 -13.84 16.56 3.59
CA GLY A 140 -13.33 17.81 3.03
C GLY A 140 -12.78 18.75 4.10
N LYS A 141 -13.47 18.88 5.24
CA LYS A 141 -12.97 19.61 6.43
C LYS A 141 -11.69 18.97 6.99
N ALA A 142 -11.66 17.65 7.13
CA ALA A 142 -10.48 16.92 7.57
C ALA A 142 -9.28 17.14 6.65
N ARG A 143 -9.47 17.14 5.34
CA ARG A 143 -8.38 17.42 4.38
C ARG A 143 -7.80 18.83 4.56
N ARG A 144 -8.65 19.82 4.88
CA ARG A 144 -8.19 21.18 5.21
C ARG A 144 -7.46 21.21 6.55
N GLY A 145 -7.99 20.57 7.59
CA GLY A 145 -7.34 20.45 8.89
C GLY A 145 -5.95 19.82 8.79
N CYS A 146 -5.83 18.70 8.06
CA CYS A 146 -4.56 18.03 7.80
C CYS A 146 -3.53 18.95 7.12
N ARG A 147 -3.95 19.76 6.12
CA ARG A 147 -3.06 20.75 5.50
C ARG A 147 -2.65 21.88 6.45
N LEU A 148 -3.54 22.31 7.35
CA LEU A 148 -3.21 23.31 8.36
C LEU A 148 -2.13 22.79 9.31
N GLU A 149 -2.24 21.54 9.77
CA GLU A 149 -1.22 20.91 10.62
C GLU A 149 0.13 20.77 9.89
N MET A 150 0.12 20.35 8.62
CA MET A 150 1.35 20.37 7.80
C MET A 150 1.95 21.77 7.66
N THR A 151 1.11 22.81 7.55
CA THR A 151 1.57 24.20 7.46
C THR A 151 2.19 24.67 8.78
N LYS A 152 1.67 24.23 9.93
CA LYS A 152 2.26 24.52 11.25
C LYS A 152 3.64 23.90 11.38
N ILE A 153 3.81 22.65 10.93
CA ILE A 153 5.13 21.98 10.91
C ILE A 153 6.12 22.75 10.03
N VAL A 154 5.70 23.20 8.83
CA VAL A 154 6.57 23.99 7.94
C VAL A 154 6.96 25.33 8.59
N ARG A 155 6.02 26.02 9.24
CA ARG A 155 6.32 27.25 9.98
C ARG A 155 7.31 27.03 11.11
N GLU A 156 7.21 25.90 11.81
CA GLU A 156 8.16 25.56 12.86
C GLU A 156 9.55 25.31 12.30
N VAL A 157 9.65 24.61 11.16
CA VAL A 157 10.94 24.42 10.48
C VAL A 157 11.52 25.76 10.04
N ASP A 158 10.71 26.67 9.50
CA ASP A 158 11.16 28.01 9.14
C ASP A 158 11.61 28.80 10.38
N ALA A 159 10.96 28.61 11.55
CA ALA A 159 11.37 29.21 12.81
C ALA A 159 12.72 28.68 13.31
N VAL A 160 12.93 27.35 13.30
CA VAL A 160 14.23 26.72 13.64
C VAL A 160 15.35 27.18 12.70
N THR A 161 15.01 27.40 11.42
CA THR A 161 15.98 27.91 10.43
C THR A 161 16.37 29.36 10.71
N ALA A 162 15.46 30.16 11.26
CA ALA A 162 15.71 31.56 11.62
C ALA A 162 16.43 31.69 12.98
N ASP A 163 16.14 30.81 13.93
CA ASP A 163 16.71 30.82 15.27
C ASP A 163 16.83 29.38 15.82
N LEU A 164 18.06 28.91 16.03
CA LEU A 164 18.35 27.58 16.56
C LEU A 164 18.01 27.43 18.05
N SER A 165 17.94 28.54 18.81
CA SER A 165 17.65 28.51 20.25
C SER A 165 16.24 28.00 20.57
N ILE A 166 15.35 28.06 19.57
CA ILE A 166 14.00 27.51 19.59
C ILE A 166 13.98 26.02 19.94
N VAL A 167 14.98 25.28 19.50
CA VAL A 167 15.07 23.82 19.70
C VAL A 167 15.29 23.46 21.17
N LEU A 168 15.87 24.38 21.96
CA LEU A 168 16.20 24.15 23.36
C LEU A 168 15.04 24.45 24.31
N GLN A 169 13.89 24.88 23.79
CA GLN A 169 12.72 25.24 24.61
C GLN A 169 11.88 23.99 24.91
N PRO A 170 11.87 23.46 26.16
CA PRO A 170 11.14 22.24 26.50
C PRO A 170 9.61 22.42 26.44
N ASP A 171 9.13 23.66 26.57
CA ASP A 171 7.71 24.00 26.59
C ASP A 171 7.09 24.08 25.18
N ARG A 172 7.87 23.85 24.12
CA ARG A 172 7.40 23.86 22.72
C ARG A 172 6.68 22.57 22.32
N ILE A 173 5.90 22.00 23.23
CA ILE A 173 5.06 20.83 22.98
C ILE A 173 3.70 21.30 22.44
N GLY A 174 3.18 20.62 21.41
CA GLY A 174 1.85 20.92 20.86
C GLY A 174 1.81 22.04 19.82
N ILE A 175 2.87 22.26 19.04
CA ILE A 175 2.86 23.21 17.89
C ILE A 175 1.89 22.76 16.81
N TYR A 176 1.79 21.44 16.63
CA TYR A 176 0.87 20.76 15.75
C TYR A 176 0.21 19.62 16.53
N LEU A 177 -0.95 19.17 16.06
CA LEU A 177 -1.63 18.03 16.63
C LEU A 177 -0.84 16.76 16.32
N ALA A 178 -0.69 15.81 17.24
CA ALA A 178 -0.01 14.56 16.92
C ALA A 178 -0.74 13.81 15.78
N PRO A 179 -0.03 13.28 14.76
CA PRO A 179 -0.66 12.61 13.62
C PRO A 179 -1.55 11.43 14.02
N SER A 180 -1.16 10.69 15.08
CA SER A 180 -1.95 9.61 15.67
C SER A 180 -3.30 10.09 16.20
N ILE A 181 -3.32 11.20 16.94
CA ILE A 181 -4.54 11.84 17.46
C ILE A 181 -5.40 12.36 16.32
N PHE A 182 -4.79 13.03 15.34
CA PHE A 182 -5.53 13.49 14.16
C PHE A 182 -6.19 12.34 13.41
N ARG A 183 -5.51 11.19 13.28
CA ARG A 183 -6.06 9.99 12.63
C ARG A 183 -7.30 9.45 13.36
N GLN A 184 -7.33 9.50 14.69
CA GLN A 184 -8.50 9.08 15.48
C GLN A 184 -9.71 9.99 15.25
N SER A 185 -9.53 11.25 14.84
CA SER A 185 -10.64 12.15 14.52
C SER A 185 -11.31 11.88 13.15
N LEU A 186 -10.74 11.01 12.32
CA LEU A 186 -11.23 10.75 10.96
C LEU A 186 -12.38 9.74 10.95
N PRO A 187 -13.38 9.90 10.06
CA PRO A 187 -14.44 8.92 9.87
C PRO A 187 -13.89 7.56 9.43
N ILE A 188 -14.46 6.49 9.98
CA ILE A 188 -14.06 5.10 9.70
C ILE A 188 -15.10 4.48 8.75
N LYS A 189 -14.64 3.67 7.78
CA LYS A 189 -15.55 2.89 6.91
C LYS A 189 -16.15 1.74 7.71
N LYS A 190 -17.47 1.65 7.78
CA LYS A 190 -18.17 0.49 8.35
C LYS A 190 -18.84 -0.29 7.22
N ALA A 191 -18.56 -1.60 7.15
CA ALA A 191 -19.24 -2.47 6.20
C ALA A 191 -20.72 -2.60 6.62
N VAL A 192 -21.64 -2.30 5.71
CA VAL A 192 -23.08 -2.43 5.94
C VAL A 192 -23.43 -3.92 6.03
N GLN A 193 -23.60 -4.44 7.24
CA GLN A 193 -24.30 -5.71 7.43
C GLN A 193 -25.79 -5.45 7.24
N ARG A 194 -26.36 -5.83 6.09
CA ARG A 194 -27.82 -5.91 5.95
C ARG A 194 -28.31 -7.08 6.80
N SER A 195 -28.84 -6.79 7.97
CA SER A 195 -29.59 -7.75 8.78
C SER A 195 -30.96 -7.99 8.15
N THR A 196 -31.20 -9.21 7.67
CA THR A 196 -32.53 -9.67 7.24
C THR A 196 -33.37 -9.98 8.49
N PRO A 197 -34.68 -9.67 8.53
CA PRO A 197 -35.54 -9.96 9.68
C PRO A 197 -35.74 -11.47 9.88
N GLN A 198 -35.68 -11.86 11.14
CA GLN A 198 -35.77 -13.22 11.68
C GLN A 198 -37.20 -13.80 11.55
N ALA A 199 -37.33 -14.99 10.95
CA ALA A 199 -38.50 -15.86 11.10
C ALA A 199 -38.09 -17.36 11.05
N THR A 200 -38.27 -18.02 12.21
CA THR A 200 -38.62 -19.42 12.55
C THR A 200 -37.93 -20.62 11.85
N PRO A 201 -37.52 -21.69 12.59
CA PRO A 201 -36.59 -22.71 12.10
C PRO A 201 -37.28 -23.94 11.46
N ALA A 202 -36.77 -24.38 10.31
CA ALA A 202 -36.96 -25.71 9.73
C ALA A 202 -35.71 -26.07 8.88
N PRO A 203 -35.42 -27.36 8.65
CA PRO A 203 -34.06 -27.89 8.69
C PRO A 203 -33.25 -27.66 7.41
N ASN A 204 -31.96 -27.35 7.61
CA ASN A 204 -30.83 -27.36 6.69
C ASN A 204 -31.13 -27.55 5.19
N PRO A 205 -30.92 -26.52 4.37
CA PRO A 205 -30.32 -26.70 3.07
C PRO A 205 -28.80 -26.59 3.22
N THR A 206 -28.11 -27.65 2.82
CA THR A 206 -26.69 -27.68 2.44
C THR A 206 -26.29 -26.34 1.84
N SER A 207 -25.43 -25.59 2.54
CA SER A 207 -24.85 -24.37 1.99
C SER A 207 -24.04 -24.78 0.76
N GLU A 208 -24.56 -24.48 -0.43
CA GLU A 208 -23.74 -24.42 -1.63
C GLU A 208 -22.63 -23.40 -1.34
N GLN A 209 -21.46 -23.90 -0.97
CA GLN A 209 -20.24 -23.10 -0.93
C GLN A 209 -20.06 -22.56 -2.35
N LEU A 210 -20.31 -21.26 -2.51
CA LEU A 210 -19.93 -20.54 -3.73
C LEU A 210 -18.48 -20.93 -4.04
N PRO A 211 -18.16 -21.36 -5.28
CA PRO A 211 -16.82 -21.74 -5.65
C PRO A 211 -15.90 -20.54 -5.42
N SER A 212 -15.14 -20.61 -4.33
CA SER A 212 -14.19 -19.59 -3.95
C SER A 212 -12.96 -19.71 -4.85
N ILE A 213 -12.54 -18.57 -5.41
CA ILE A 213 -11.26 -18.46 -6.15
C ILE A 213 -10.07 -18.80 -5.24
N TYR A 214 -10.27 -18.67 -3.93
CA TYR A 214 -9.26 -18.92 -2.93
C TYR A 214 -9.47 -20.29 -2.27
N SER A 215 -8.39 -21.07 -2.11
CA SER A 215 -8.42 -22.29 -1.31
C SER A 215 -8.78 -21.96 0.14
N ALA A 216 -9.82 -22.61 0.67
CA ALA A 216 -10.68 -22.18 1.79
C ALA A 216 -10.04 -21.96 3.18
N GLY A 217 -8.71 -21.89 3.32
CA GLY A 217 -8.02 -21.93 4.61
C GLY A 217 -7.75 -20.60 5.33
N ASP A 218 -7.65 -19.46 4.64
CA ASP A 218 -7.03 -18.25 5.24
C ASP A 218 -7.69 -16.90 4.89
N ALA A 219 -8.95 -16.90 4.46
CA ALA A 219 -9.62 -15.68 4.00
C ALA A 219 -9.64 -14.55 5.05
N GLU A 220 -9.68 -14.86 6.35
CA GLU A 220 -9.74 -13.85 7.42
C GLU A 220 -8.48 -12.98 7.50
N LYS A 221 -7.30 -13.53 7.21
CA LYS A 221 -6.01 -12.82 7.28
C LYS A 221 -5.64 -12.08 5.98
N THR A 222 -6.50 -12.13 4.96
CA THR A 222 -6.22 -11.43 3.69
C THR A 222 -6.48 -9.93 3.83
N PHE A 223 -5.62 -9.13 3.22
CA PHE A 223 -5.76 -7.68 3.17
C PHE A 223 -6.89 -7.26 2.21
N ASP A 224 -7.36 -6.03 2.38
CA ASP A 224 -8.59 -5.53 1.76
C ASP A 224 -8.51 -5.51 0.23
N GLU A 225 -7.35 -5.19 -0.35
CA GLU A 225 -7.16 -5.16 -1.80
C GLU A 225 -7.29 -6.56 -2.44
N LEU A 226 -6.77 -7.61 -1.78
CA LEU A 226 -6.92 -8.99 -2.26
C LEU A 226 -8.38 -9.43 -2.14
N LYS A 227 -9.06 -9.12 -1.03
CA LYS A 227 -10.50 -9.40 -0.86
C LYS A 227 -11.33 -8.71 -1.94
N ALA A 228 -11.02 -7.46 -2.27
CA ALA A 228 -11.68 -6.72 -3.34
C ALA A 228 -11.42 -7.36 -4.70
N SER A 229 -10.18 -7.75 -5.00
CA SER A 229 -9.82 -8.42 -6.26
C SER A 229 -10.51 -9.78 -6.39
N ILE A 230 -10.56 -10.59 -5.32
CA ILE A 230 -11.28 -11.87 -5.30
C ILE A 230 -12.78 -11.66 -5.57
N SER A 231 -13.38 -10.67 -4.90
CA SER A 231 -14.81 -10.36 -5.06
C SER A 231 -15.13 -9.91 -6.48
N LYS A 232 -14.26 -9.08 -7.08
CA LYS A 232 -14.37 -8.60 -8.46
C LYS A 232 -14.34 -9.74 -9.48
N HIS A 233 -13.51 -10.76 -9.24
CA HIS A 233 -13.33 -11.86 -10.19
C HIS A 233 -14.15 -13.11 -9.86
N ALA A 234 -15.01 -13.11 -8.84
CA ALA A 234 -15.72 -14.29 -8.34
C ALA A 234 -16.41 -15.14 -9.43
N SER A 235 -16.92 -14.52 -10.50
CA SER A 235 -17.52 -15.21 -11.66
C SER A 235 -16.55 -16.12 -12.42
N ARG A 236 -15.24 -15.88 -12.31
CA ARG A 236 -14.15 -16.57 -12.99
C ARG A 236 -13.59 -17.76 -12.20
N SER A 237 -14.18 -18.12 -11.06
CA SER A 237 -13.70 -19.20 -10.18
C SER A 237 -13.71 -20.59 -10.80
N LYS A 238 -14.45 -20.79 -11.89
CA LYS A 238 -14.44 -22.04 -12.67
C LYS A 238 -13.20 -22.20 -13.55
N GLU A 239 -12.54 -21.09 -13.85
CA GLU A 239 -11.45 -21.00 -14.82
C GLU A 239 -10.13 -20.63 -14.15
N PHE A 240 -10.17 -19.88 -13.04
CA PHE A 240 -9.01 -19.39 -12.32
C PHE A 240 -9.11 -19.72 -10.84
N GLN A 241 -7.95 -19.97 -10.24
CA GLN A 241 -7.78 -20.25 -8.82
C GLN A 241 -6.49 -19.61 -8.33
N LEU A 242 -6.56 -18.92 -7.21
CA LEU A 242 -5.39 -18.36 -6.54
C LEU A 242 -4.85 -19.39 -5.55
N SER A 243 -3.53 -19.65 -5.59
CA SER A 243 -2.87 -20.43 -4.54
C SER A 243 -2.85 -19.63 -3.23
N ARG A 244 -2.36 -20.21 -2.13
CA ARG A 244 -2.02 -19.42 -0.95
C ARG A 244 -0.72 -18.66 -1.21
N TYR A 245 -0.64 -17.39 -0.81
CA TYR A 245 0.62 -16.63 -0.91
C TYR A 245 1.63 -17.10 0.14
N LEU A 246 2.92 -16.91 -0.15
CA LEU A 246 4.02 -17.03 0.79
C LEU A 246 4.61 -15.63 1.00
N GLY A 247 4.86 -15.23 2.25
CA GLY A 247 5.37 -13.89 2.54
C GLY A 247 5.20 -13.45 3.98
N ASP A 248 5.38 -12.15 4.21
CA ASP A 248 4.98 -11.45 5.43
C ASP A 248 3.44 -11.41 5.52
N ASP A 249 2.85 -11.60 6.70
CA ASP A 249 1.39 -11.48 6.89
C ASP A 249 0.96 -10.01 6.97
N LEU A 250 1.86 -9.12 7.37
CA LEU A 250 1.60 -7.70 7.50
C LEU A 250 2.15 -6.97 6.26
N LEU A 251 1.25 -6.36 5.49
CA LEU A 251 1.66 -5.43 4.43
C LEU A 251 2.45 -4.28 5.06
N LYS A 252 3.69 -4.09 4.62
CA LYS A 252 4.48 -2.95 5.10
C LYS A 252 3.91 -1.66 4.53
N LEU A 253 3.97 -0.59 5.30
CA LEU A 253 3.48 0.71 4.87
C LEU A 253 4.16 1.13 3.56
N GLY A 254 3.37 1.37 2.51
CA GLY A 254 3.88 1.72 1.18
C GLY A 254 4.06 0.54 0.22
N SER A 255 3.72 -0.68 0.61
CA SER A 255 3.66 -1.82 -0.30
C SER A 255 2.60 -1.62 -1.38
N VAL A 256 2.90 -2.02 -2.61
CA VAL A 256 1.99 -2.05 -3.75
C VAL A 256 1.49 -3.46 -3.93
N PHE A 257 0.16 -3.64 -3.88
CA PHE A 257 -0.49 -4.89 -4.24
C PHE A 257 -0.56 -5.05 -5.76
N PHE A 258 -0.34 -6.28 -6.23
CA PHE A 258 -0.56 -6.65 -7.61
C PHE A 258 -1.30 -7.98 -7.71
N ASN A 259 -2.11 -8.11 -8.76
CA ASN A 259 -2.76 -9.37 -9.10
C ASN A 259 -2.86 -9.51 -10.62
N SER A 260 -2.13 -10.48 -11.19
CA SER A 260 -2.19 -10.72 -12.64
C SER A 260 -3.61 -11.06 -13.11
N LEU A 261 -4.47 -11.61 -12.25
CA LEU A 261 -5.85 -11.94 -12.58
C LEU A 261 -6.67 -10.71 -13.02
N ASP A 262 -6.29 -9.51 -12.58
CA ASP A 262 -6.95 -8.26 -12.98
C ASP A 262 -6.81 -7.93 -14.47
N ILE A 263 -5.80 -8.48 -15.14
CA ILE A 263 -5.45 -8.19 -16.53
C ILE A 263 -5.55 -9.46 -17.40
N LEU A 264 -5.32 -10.64 -16.82
CA LEU A 264 -5.28 -11.91 -17.52
C LEU A 264 -6.59 -12.22 -18.24
N GLU A 265 -6.47 -12.65 -19.50
CA GLU A 265 -7.56 -13.29 -20.24
C GLU A 265 -7.39 -14.81 -20.24
N GLU A 266 -8.50 -15.52 -20.46
CA GLU A 266 -8.60 -16.98 -20.56
C GLU A 266 -7.55 -17.64 -21.49
N THR A 267 -7.23 -16.97 -22.60
CA THR A 267 -6.37 -17.50 -23.67
C THR A 267 -4.88 -17.26 -23.44
N TRP A 268 -4.50 -16.44 -22.45
CA TRP A 268 -3.12 -16.02 -22.26
C TRP A 268 -2.31 -17.10 -21.55
N MET A 269 -1.30 -17.63 -22.24
CA MET A 269 -0.39 -18.63 -21.70
C MET A 269 0.98 -18.00 -21.51
N PRO A 270 1.62 -18.16 -20.34
CA PRO A 270 3.00 -17.73 -20.15
C PRO A 270 3.92 -18.37 -21.21
N GLN A 271 4.70 -17.53 -21.87
CA GLN A 271 5.75 -17.89 -22.82
C GLN A 271 7.13 -17.75 -22.19
N SER A 272 7.35 -16.73 -21.37
CA SER A 272 8.53 -16.65 -20.52
C SER A 272 8.20 -16.04 -19.17
N ILE A 273 8.94 -16.47 -18.15
CA ILE A 273 8.87 -15.95 -16.80
C ILE A 273 10.27 -15.52 -16.40
N THR A 274 10.44 -14.23 -16.15
CA THR A 274 11.67 -13.61 -15.68
C THR A 274 11.48 -13.22 -14.22
N ILE A 275 12.43 -13.60 -13.37
CA ILE A 275 12.47 -13.20 -11.96
C ILE A 275 13.69 -12.30 -11.79
N TYR A 276 13.47 -11.11 -11.26
CA TYR A 276 14.51 -10.14 -10.94
C TYR A 276 14.89 -10.25 -9.48
N PHE A 277 16.20 -10.26 -9.22
CA PHE A 277 16.72 -10.41 -7.87
C PHE A 277 18.01 -9.61 -7.69
N ASN A 278 18.34 -9.36 -6.43
CA ASN A 278 19.66 -8.94 -6.00
C ASN A 278 20.28 -10.03 -5.12
N ASP A 279 21.45 -9.75 -4.56
CA ASP A 279 22.16 -10.68 -3.67
C ASP A 279 21.32 -11.19 -2.50
N ASN A 280 20.27 -10.46 -2.11
CA ASN A 280 19.56 -10.66 -0.86
C ASN A 280 18.08 -11.03 -1.00
N SER A 281 17.45 -10.86 -2.16
CA SER A 281 15.99 -11.00 -2.29
C SER A 281 15.48 -10.94 -3.73
N LEU A 282 14.25 -11.43 -3.93
CA LEU A 282 13.50 -11.16 -5.15
C LEU A 282 12.89 -9.77 -5.12
N LEU A 283 13.00 -9.06 -6.23
CA LEU A 283 12.56 -7.67 -6.38
C LEU A 283 11.37 -7.55 -7.31
N GLY A 284 11.27 -8.43 -8.30
CA GLY A 284 10.17 -8.45 -9.24
C GLY A 284 10.03 -9.74 -10.02
N ASN A 285 8.90 -9.87 -10.70
CA ASN A 285 8.66 -10.88 -11.73
C ASN A 285 8.06 -10.22 -12.96
N LYS A 286 8.48 -10.69 -14.13
CA LYS A 286 7.91 -10.33 -15.42
C LYS A 286 7.45 -11.60 -16.13
N THR A 287 6.21 -11.59 -16.61
CA THR A 287 5.66 -12.68 -17.42
C THR A 287 5.34 -12.16 -18.80
N VAL A 288 5.94 -12.78 -19.83
CA VAL A 288 5.60 -12.54 -21.23
C VAL A 288 4.65 -13.63 -21.68
N TYR A 289 3.56 -13.24 -22.34
CA TYR A 289 2.50 -14.14 -22.78
C TYR A 289 2.62 -14.46 -24.27
N ASN A 290 1.97 -15.55 -24.69
CA ASN A 290 1.89 -16.00 -26.07
C ASN A 290 1.35 -14.98 -27.09
N ASN A 291 0.69 -13.91 -26.64
CA ASN A 291 0.23 -12.80 -27.48
C ASN A 291 1.21 -11.61 -27.53
N GLY A 292 2.39 -11.74 -26.92
CA GLY A 292 3.41 -10.69 -26.82
C GLY A 292 3.14 -9.63 -25.74
N ARG A 293 2.05 -9.73 -24.97
CA ARG A 293 1.83 -8.84 -23.82
C ARG A 293 2.72 -9.24 -22.65
N GLU A 294 3.05 -8.25 -21.84
CA GLU A 294 3.95 -8.40 -20.70
C GLU A 294 3.27 -7.86 -19.44
N ILE A 295 3.46 -8.55 -18.33
CA ILE A 295 3.06 -8.07 -17.00
C ILE A 295 4.31 -8.05 -16.14
N LEU A 296 4.71 -6.86 -15.70
CA LEU A 296 5.79 -6.64 -14.73
C LEU A 296 5.19 -6.34 -13.37
N ASN A 297 5.57 -7.11 -12.35
CA ASN A 297 5.21 -6.91 -10.96
C ASN A 297 6.49 -6.75 -10.14
N GLY A 298 6.71 -5.59 -9.51
CA GLY A 298 7.94 -5.31 -8.78
C GLY A 298 8.82 -4.27 -9.47
N ASP A 299 10.13 -4.39 -9.23
CA ASP A 299 11.17 -3.54 -9.84
C ASP A 299 12.05 -4.35 -10.80
N GLU A 300 12.58 -3.70 -11.83
CA GLU A 300 13.51 -4.28 -12.82
C GLU A 300 14.88 -3.55 -12.88
N ASN A 301 15.04 -2.42 -12.18
CA ASN A 301 16.20 -1.54 -12.36
C ASN A 301 17.49 -2.05 -11.70
N ASP A 302 18.55 -2.18 -12.51
CA ASP A 302 19.92 -2.55 -12.10
C ASP A 302 20.08 -3.96 -11.48
N LEU A 303 19.29 -4.94 -11.96
CA LEU A 303 19.16 -6.26 -11.34
C LEU A 303 19.68 -7.42 -12.19
N GLU A 304 20.13 -8.46 -11.50
CA GLU A 304 20.28 -9.77 -12.11
C GLU A 304 18.89 -10.37 -12.40
N ALA A 305 18.77 -11.12 -13.49
CA ALA A 305 17.52 -11.71 -13.92
C ALA A 305 17.69 -13.16 -14.36
N GLY A 306 16.87 -14.04 -13.79
CA GLY A 306 16.73 -15.42 -14.24
C GLY A 306 15.50 -15.55 -15.13
N THR A 307 15.67 -16.00 -16.38
CA THR A 307 14.54 -16.17 -17.31
C THR A 307 14.31 -17.64 -17.66
N VAL A 308 13.05 -18.06 -17.55
CA VAL A 308 12.56 -19.38 -17.96
C VAL A 308 11.70 -19.23 -19.21
N ASN A 309 12.21 -19.70 -20.35
CA ASN A 309 11.49 -19.68 -21.63
C ASN A 309 10.68 -20.97 -21.84
N LEU A 310 9.37 -20.89 -21.77
CA LEU A 310 8.47 -22.03 -21.93
C LEU A 310 8.27 -22.35 -23.42
N VAL A 311 8.41 -23.63 -23.78
CA VAL A 311 8.12 -24.11 -25.14
C VAL A 311 6.61 -24.04 -25.39
N ALA A 312 6.19 -23.94 -26.66
CA ALA A 312 4.79 -24.03 -27.01
C ALA A 312 4.14 -25.28 -26.38
N HIS A 313 3.04 -25.06 -25.66
CA HIS A 313 2.29 -26.10 -24.92
C HIS A 313 2.98 -26.68 -23.68
N GLU A 314 4.16 -26.20 -23.29
CA GLU A 314 4.77 -26.55 -22.01
C GLU A 314 3.87 -26.09 -20.85
N LYS A 315 3.64 -26.99 -19.88
CA LYS A 315 2.76 -26.75 -18.74
C LYS A 315 3.60 -26.63 -17.48
N VAL A 316 3.51 -25.49 -16.82
CA VAL A 316 4.02 -25.32 -15.46
C VAL A 316 2.98 -25.90 -14.50
N ASN A 317 3.31 -27.01 -13.88
CA ASN A 317 2.39 -27.74 -13.00
C ASN A 317 2.81 -27.72 -11.53
N CYS A 318 4.01 -27.23 -11.22
CA CYS A 318 4.46 -27.06 -9.87
C CYS A 318 5.42 -25.87 -9.76
N VAL A 319 5.31 -25.10 -8.69
CA VAL A 319 6.22 -24.00 -8.38
C VAL A 319 6.61 -24.10 -6.90
N ASN A 320 7.91 -24.10 -6.63
CA ASN A 320 8.42 -24.00 -5.27
C ASN A 320 8.81 -22.56 -4.98
N ILE A 321 8.22 -21.97 -3.95
CA ILE A 321 8.59 -20.65 -3.45
C ILE A 321 9.30 -20.86 -2.11
N LYS A 322 10.49 -20.29 -1.95
CA LYS A 322 11.18 -20.27 -0.66
C LYS A 322 11.15 -18.87 -0.08
N ARG A 323 11.10 -18.81 1.25
CA ARG A 323 11.29 -17.57 2.01
C ARG A 323 12.36 -17.79 3.06
N HIS A 324 13.09 -16.72 3.32
CA HIS A 324 14.03 -16.61 4.43
C HIS A 324 13.53 -15.57 5.43
N ALA A 325 13.88 -15.80 6.70
CA ALA A 325 13.65 -14.85 7.78
C ALA A 325 15.02 -14.50 8.35
N HIS A 326 15.35 -13.21 8.38
CA HIS A 326 16.62 -12.76 8.93
C HIS A 326 16.53 -12.77 10.47
N SER A 327 17.20 -13.72 11.15
CA SER A 327 17.05 -13.90 12.61
C SER A 327 17.74 -12.82 13.46
N LEU A 328 18.63 -12.01 12.86
CA LEU A 328 19.50 -11.10 13.61
C LEU A 328 18.78 -9.88 14.24
N ASN A 329 17.52 -9.59 13.90
CA ASN A 329 16.77 -8.46 14.48
C ASN A 329 15.46 -8.94 15.11
N MET A 330 15.08 -8.33 16.26
CA MET A 330 13.83 -8.58 17.03
C MET A 330 12.51 -8.37 16.24
N GLY A 331 12.58 -8.08 14.94
CA GLY A 331 11.45 -8.00 14.01
C GLY A 331 11.85 -8.59 12.66
N GLY A 332 12.34 -9.84 12.67
CA GLY A 332 13.00 -10.49 11.53
C GLY A 332 12.29 -10.25 10.21
N ASP A 333 12.97 -9.58 9.28
CA ASP A 333 12.44 -9.32 7.96
C ASP A 333 12.24 -10.64 7.22
N ILE A 334 10.99 -10.94 6.86
CA ILE A 334 10.63 -12.07 6.02
C ILE A 334 10.69 -11.61 4.56
N TYR A 335 11.34 -12.40 3.72
CA TYR A 335 11.43 -12.11 2.29
C TYR A 335 11.48 -13.38 1.45
N ILE A 336 11.08 -13.23 0.19
CA ILE A 336 11.16 -14.30 -0.81
C ILE A 336 12.50 -14.17 -1.51
N ASP A 337 13.23 -15.27 -1.60
CA ASP A 337 14.59 -15.32 -2.16
C ASP A 337 14.68 -16.21 -3.40
N SER A 338 13.80 -17.22 -3.52
CA SER A 338 13.87 -18.13 -4.65
C SER A 338 12.51 -18.65 -5.11
N VAL A 339 12.43 -18.83 -6.43
CA VAL A 339 11.28 -19.40 -7.13
C VAL A 339 11.81 -20.45 -8.09
N VAL A 340 11.41 -21.70 -7.86
CA VAL A 340 11.74 -22.84 -8.72
C VAL A 340 10.49 -23.20 -9.51
N ILE A 341 10.61 -23.21 -10.83
CA ILE A 341 9.51 -23.51 -11.74
C ILE A 341 9.71 -24.92 -12.29
N LEU A 342 8.72 -25.77 -12.09
CA LEU A 342 8.70 -27.14 -12.61
C LEU A 342 7.66 -27.23 -13.72
N SER A 343 8.11 -27.67 -14.90
CA SER A 343 7.28 -27.77 -16.08
C SER A 343 7.38 -29.13 -16.76
N ILE A 344 6.31 -29.47 -17.48
CA ILE A 344 6.17 -30.71 -18.25
C ILE A 344 5.81 -30.37 -19.70
N VAL A 345 6.53 -30.96 -20.65
CA VAL A 345 6.25 -30.86 -22.08
C VAL A 345 5.32 -32.01 -22.49
N PRO A 346 4.11 -31.74 -23.01
CA PRO A 346 3.21 -32.79 -23.49
C PRO A 346 3.85 -33.63 -24.60
N GLY A 347 3.68 -34.96 -24.54
CA GLY A 347 4.17 -35.88 -25.56
C GLY A 347 5.61 -36.35 -25.39
N GLN A 348 6.35 -35.80 -24.42
CA GLN A 348 7.64 -36.35 -24.03
C GLN A 348 7.39 -37.53 -23.06
N HIS A 349 7.50 -38.76 -23.56
CA HIS A 349 7.31 -39.96 -22.75
C HIS A 349 8.49 -40.15 -21.80
N GLY A 350 8.26 -39.90 -20.50
CA GLY A 350 9.23 -40.11 -19.42
C GLY A 350 9.06 -39.09 -18.29
N PRO A 351 9.66 -39.31 -17.11
CA PRO A 351 9.63 -38.37 -15.97
C PRO A 351 10.54 -37.15 -16.20
N ASN A 352 10.63 -36.64 -17.43
CA ASN A 352 11.43 -35.48 -17.77
C ASN A 352 10.69 -34.21 -17.32
N ILE A 353 10.68 -33.99 -16.01
CA ILE A 353 10.31 -32.71 -15.41
C ILE A 353 11.45 -31.75 -15.74
N ASN A 354 11.15 -30.70 -16.50
CA ASN A 354 12.09 -29.61 -16.71
C ASN A 354 12.23 -28.88 -15.38
N HIS A 355 13.29 -29.19 -14.64
CA HIS A 355 13.62 -28.51 -13.39
C HIS A 355 14.37 -27.22 -13.73
N ARG A 356 13.71 -26.08 -13.59
CA ARG A 356 14.32 -24.77 -13.84
C ARG A 356 14.25 -23.93 -12.57
N SER A 357 15.41 -23.76 -11.96
CA SER A 357 15.56 -23.05 -10.70
C SER A 357 16.05 -21.65 -10.97
N ILE A 358 15.35 -20.64 -10.46
CA ILE A 358 15.86 -19.28 -10.35
C ILE A 358 16.08 -19.02 -8.86
N VAL A 359 17.34 -18.89 -8.46
CA VAL A 359 17.75 -18.74 -7.07
C VAL A 359 18.55 -17.46 -6.99
N ALA A 360 18.11 -16.50 -6.16
CA ALA A 360 18.99 -15.41 -5.74
C ALA A 360 20.17 -16.04 -5.00
N LEU A 361 21.39 -15.60 -5.28
CA LEU A 361 22.66 -16.18 -4.79
C LEU A 361 22.57 -16.65 -3.33
N ASN A 362 23.19 -17.81 -3.04
CA ASN A 362 23.14 -18.52 -1.75
C ASN A 362 23.40 -17.59 -0.56
N LEU A 363 22.33 -17.05 0.02
CA LEU A 363 22.40 -16.37 1.30
C LEU A 363 22.68 -17.42 2.36
N ALA A 364 23.75 -17.19 3.14
CA ALA A 364 24.02 -17.91 4.36
C ALA A 364 22.96 -17.53 5.42
N GLY A 365 21.76 -18.11 5.27
CA GLY A 365 20.63 -17.90 6.17
C GLY A 365 19.90 -19.22 6.42
N GLU A 366 19.27 -19.34 7.58
CA GLU A 366 18.43 -20.49 7.88
C GLU A 366 17.17 -20.42 6.99
N VAL A 367 16.95 -21.46 6.19
CA VAL A 367 15.76 -21.55 5.33
C VAL A 367 14.53 -21.58 6.21
N ALA A 368 13.80 -20.45 6.26
CA ALA A 368 12.68 -20.30 7.18
C ALA A 368 11.46 -21.09 6.72
N HIS A 369 11.22 -21.20 5.40
CA HIS A 369 10.10 -21.99 4.88
C HIS A 369 10.21 -22.24 3.37
N VAL A 370 9.99 -23.48 2.93
CA VAL A 370 9.79 -23.84 1.52
C VAL A 370 8.33 -24.21 1.33
N ARG A 371 7.68 -23.68 0.30
CA ARG A 371 6.34 -24.11 -0.09
C ARG A 371 6.35 -24.64 -1.51
N GLU A 372 5.97 -25.89 -1.66
CA GLU A 372 5.65 -26.51 -2.95
C GLU A 372 4.16 -26.29 -3.24
N GLU A 373 3.86 -25.62 -4.36
CA GLU A 373 2.49 -25.41 -4.83
C GLU A 373 2.28 -26.15 -6.16
N LYS A 374 1.39 -27.14 -6.15
CA LYS A 374 1.04 -27.96 -7.32
C LYS A 374 -0.20 -27.40 -8.01
N SER A 375 -0.32 -27.68 -9.31
CA SER A 375 -1.51 -27.36 -10.07
C SER A 375 -2.75 -27.98 -9.40
N PRO A 376 -3.86 -27.24 -9.25
CA PRO A 376 -5.02 -27.73 -8.49
C PRO A 376 -5.65 -29.02 -9.00
N ALA A 377 -5.64 -29.23 -10.31
CA ALA A 377 -6.11 -30.46 -10.95
C ALA A 377 -5.48 -30.64 -12.33
N GLU A 378 -5.72 -31.78 -12.96
CA GLU A 378 -5.30 -32.03 -14.34
C GLU A 378 -5.88 -30.97 -15.30
N GLY A 379 -5.04 -30.47 -16.19
CA GLY A 379 -5.42 -29.44 -17.15
C GLY A 379 -5.32 -28.02 -16.62
N TRP A 380 -4.94 -27.81 -15.36
CA TRP A 380 -4.56 -26.49 -14.85
C TRP A 380 -3.10 -26.17 -15.19
N ASN A 381 -2.80 -24.89 -15.40
CA ASN A 381 -1.46 -24.39 -15.67
C ASN A 381 -1.26 -23.05 -14.94
N LEU A 382 -0.01 -22.70 -14.64
CA LEU A 382 0.33 -21.36 -14.14
C LEU A 382 -0.05 -20.31 -15.19
N ARG A 383 -0.71 -19.24 -14.76
CA ARG A 383 -1.11 -18.10 -15.60
C ARG A 383 -0.46 -16.80 -15.18
N GLY A 384 -0.05 -16.67 -13.94
CA GLY A 384 0.62 -15.46 -13.47
C GLY A 384 0.82 -15.49 -11.97
N PHE A 385 1.05 -14.30 -11.42
CA PHE A 385 1.39 -14.11 -10.01
C PHE A 385 0.50 -13.06 -9.38
N TYR A 386 0.36 -13.13 -8.07
CA TYR A 386 -0.26 -12.07 -7.27
C TYR A 386 0.53 -11.89 -5.98
N GLY A 387 0.39 -10.77 -5.30
CA GLY A 387 1.11 -10.51 -4.06
C GLY A 387 1.37 -9.04 -3.85
N SER A 388 2.46 -8.73 -3.15
CA SER A 388 2.82 -7.36 -2.82
C SER A 388 4.34 -7.16 -2.86
N TYR A 389 4.74 -5.94 -3.21
CA TYR A 389 6.14 -5.52 -3.20
C TYR A 389 6.27 -4.10 -2.67
N SER A 390 7.45 -3.72 -2.20
CA SER A 390 7.77 -2.32 -1.92
C SER A 390 8.60 -1.75 -3.08
N PRO A 391 8.21 -0.62 -3.70
CA PRO A 391 8.99 0.01 -4.77
C PRO A 391 10.44 0.31 -4.33
N GLY A 392 11.43 0.01 -5.19
CA GLY A 392 12.85 0.12 -4.85
C GLY A 392 13.34 -0.88 -3.80
N ALA A 393 12.51 -1.85 -3.43
CA ALA A 393 12.80 -2.88 -2.46
C ALA A 393 12.26 -4.23 -2.99
N ARG A 394 11.88 -5.12 -2.08
CA ARG A 394 11.63 -6.55 -2.36
C ARG A 394 10.18 -6.94 -2.46
N LEU A 395 9.95 -8.09 -3.10
CA LEU A 395 8.70 -8.84 -3.04
C LEU A 395 8.49 -9.32 -1.60
N GLN A 396 7.37 -8.91 -1.02
CA GLN A 396 7.00 -9.23 0.36
C GLN A 396 6.12 -10.47 0.42
N GLN A 397 5.20 -10.58 -0.55
CA GLN A 397 4.27 -11.68 -0.68
C GLN A 397 4.21 -12.10 -2.14
N LEU A 398 4.12 -13.41 -2.36
CA LEU A 398 3.95 -13.99 -3.69
C LEU A 398 3.04 -15.20 -3.60
N GLY A 399 1.98 -15.17 -4.39
CA GLY A 399 1.10 -16.29 -4.66
C GLY A 399 0.95 -16.49 -6.17
N LEU A 400 0.36 -17.62 -6.53
CA LEU A 400 0.25 -18.09 -7.90
C LEU A 400 -1.19 -17.93 -8.38
N VAL A 401 -1.33 -17.55 -9.65
CA VAL A 401 -2.61 -17.58 -10.36
C VAL A 401 -2.61 -18.81 -11.25
N TRP A 402 -3.40 -19.82 -10.88
CA TRP A 402 -3.65 -20.99 -11.69
C TRP A 402 -4.85 -20.75 -12.61
N GLY A 403 -4.80 -21.29 -13.82
CA GLY A 403 -5.94 -21.25 -14.73
C GLY A 403 -6.07 -22.51 -15.56
N ARG A 404 -7.32 -22.92 -15.78
CA ARG A 404 -7.67 -24.10 -16.58
C ARG A 404 -7.25 -23.87 -18.03
N ALA A 405 -6.52 -24.80 -18.62
CA ALA A 405 -6.24 -24.78 -20.04
C ALA A 405 -7.57 -25.01 -20.78
N HIS A 406 -7.94 -24.12 -21.68
CA HIS A 406 -9.09 -24.37 -22.55
C HIS A 406 -8.80 -25.62 -23.37
N ARG A 407 -9.54 -26.69 -23.11
CA ARG A 407 -9.64 -27.76 -24.09
C ARG A 407 -10.25 -27.11 -25.32
N LYS A 408 -9.56 -27.20 -26.47
CA LYS A 408 -10.17 -27.00 -27.80
C LYS A 408 -11.20 -28.10 -28.09
N GLU A 409 -11.99 -28.53 -27.10
CA GLU A 409 -13.06 -29.49 -27.28
C GLU A 409 -14.23 -28.78 -27.97
N GLY A 410 -14.21 -28.77 -29.31
CA GLY A 410 -15.43 -28.59 -30.08
C GLY A 410 -15.32 -27.77 -31.36
N ARG A 411 -14.39 -26.82 -31.49
CA ARG A 411 -14.30 -26.01 -32.73
C ARG A 411 -13.61 -26.75 -33.88
N GLU A 412 -12.57 -27.54 -33.60
CA GLU A 412 -11.93 -28.35 -34.65
C GLU A 412 -12.83 -29.49 -35.16
N LYS A 413 -13.66 -30.10 -34.30
CA LYS A 413 -14.65 -31.09 -34.76
C LYS A 413 -15.71 -30.48 -35.68
N LYS A 414 -16.13 -29.23 -35.47
CA LYS A 414 -17.05 -28.54 -36.41
C LYS A 414 -16.38 -28.16 -37.72
N VAL A 415 -15.10 -27.76 -37.72
CA VAL A 415 -14.36 -27.46 -38.95
C VAL A 415 -14.06 -28.72 -39.75
N ILE A 416 -13.64 -29.81 -39.09
CA ILE A 416 -13.42 -31.10 -39.75
C ILE A 416 -14.74 -31.72 -40.24
N CYS A 417 -15.83 -31.63 -39.46
CA CYS A 417 -17.14 -32.10 -39.90
C CYS A 417 -17.69 -31.27 -41.07
N MET A 418 -17.51 -29.94 -41.07
CA MET A 418 -17.84 -29.09 -42.23
C MET A 418 -16.96 -29.37 -43.44
N GLN A 419 -15.66 -29.63 -43.28
CA GLN A 419 -14.77 -29.97 -44.39
C GLN A 419 -15.05 -31.37 -44.96
N LEU A 420 -15.43 -32.33 -44.12
CA LEU A 420 -15.87 -33.66 -44.56
C LEU A 420 -17.24 -33.60 -45.25
N LEU A 421 -18.19 -32.81 -44.72
CA LEU A 421 -19.48 -32.55 -45.39
C LEU A 421 -19.32 -31.81 -46.72
N ARG A 422 -18.33 -30.93 -46.84
CA ARG A 422 -18.03 -30.22 -48.11
C ARG A 422 -17.35 -31.14 -49.14
N LYS A 423 -16.58 -32.14 -48.70
CA LYS A 423 -16.01 -33.16 -49.59
C LYS A 423 -17.04 -34.18 -50.07
N SER A 424 -18.05 -34.52 -49.26
CA SER A 424 -19.13 -35.42 -49.69
C SER A 424 -20.12 -34.75 -50.66
N TYR A 425 -20.27 -33.42 -50.63
CA TYR A 425 -21.14 -32.69 -51.57
C TYR A 425 -20.50 -32.31 -52.92
N LEU A 426 -19.18 -32.46 -53.07
CA LEU A 426 -18.44 -32.13 -54.30
C LEU A 426 -17.93 -33.37 -55.06
N GLY A 427 -18.34 -34.56 -54.65
CA GLY A 427 -17.92 -35.85 -55.22
C GLY A 427 -18.90 -36.52 -56.20
N GLU A 428 -20.03 -35.87 -56.53
CA GLU A 428 -20.98 -36.37 -57.53
C GLU A 428 -21.33 -35.26 -58.54
N ILE A 429 -20.37 -34.89 -59.40
CA ILE A 429 -20.63 -34.29 -60.72
C ILE A 429 -19.64 -34.89 -61.72
#